data_AF-A0A6N7UTJ8-F1
#
_entry.id   AF-A0A6N7UTJ8-F1
#
_cell.length_a   1.000
_cell.length_b   1.000
_cell.length_c   1.000
_cell.angle_alpha   90.00
_cell.angle_beta   90.00
_cell.angle_gamma   90.00
#
_symmetry.space_group_name_H-M   'P 1'
#
loop_
_entity.id
_entity.type
_entity.pdbx_description
1 polymer ?
#
loop_
_entity_poly.entity_id
_entity_poly.type
_entity_poly.pdbx_seq_one_letter_code
_entity_poly.pdbx_strand_id
1 'polypeptide(L)' 'MILPVHLIRIGKFAFVDAGIESVAFPSTLTSIDMRAFAQNKIREVVLPDSVTTLGAAAFGSNDTLEKVVISRE' A
#
# COMPACT_ATOMS: atom_id res chain seq x y z
N MET A 1 3.72 2.08 9.79
CA MET A 1 3.67 0.61 9.97
C MET A 1 4.84 -0.03 9.24
N ILE A 2 5.45 -1.07 9.83
CA ILE A 2 6.50 -1.88 9.21
C ILE A 2 5.90 -3.26 8.89
N LEU A 3 6.05 -3.71 7.66
CA LEU A 3 5.56 -5.02 7.21
C LEU A 3 6.68 -6.07 7.27
N PRO A 4 6.35 -7.37 7.41
CA PRO A 4 7.34 -8.45 7.40
C PRO A 4 8.15 -8.49 6.09
N VAL A 5 9.46 -8.75 6.18
CA VAL A 5 10.39 -8.66 5.04
C VAL A 5 10.15 -9.69 3.92
N HIS A 6 9.43 -10.78 4.22
CA HIS A 6 9.06 -11.82 3.26
C HIS A 6 7.59 -11.74 2.81
N LEU A 7 6.91 -10.63 3.09
CA LEU A 7 5.51 -10.47 2.73
C LEU A 7 5.35 -10.30 1.22
N ILE A 8 4.72 -11.29 0.57
CA ILE A 8 4.51 -11.30 -0.88
C ILE A 8 3.21 -10.59 -1.28
N ARG A 9 2.18 -10.62 -0.43
CA ARG A 9 0.85 -10.15 -0.77
C ARG A 9 0.16 -9.46 0.40
N ILE A 10 -0.54 -8.38 0.11
CA ILE A 10 -1.47 -7.73 1.03
C ILE A 10 -2.89 -8.00 0.55
N GLY A 11 -3.68 -8.65 1.40
CA GLY A 11 -5.00 -9.14 1.05
C GLY A 11 -6.06 -8.04 0.91
N LYS A 12 -7.17 -8.43 0.28
CA LYS A 12 -8.36 -7.58 0.11
C LYS A 12 -8.81 -7.02 1.46
N PHE A 13 -8.99 -5.71 1.53
CA PHE A 13 -9.40 -4.99 2.74
C PHE A 13 -8.48 -5.12 3.98
N ALA A 14 -7.24 -5.60 3.86
CA ALA A 14 -6.41 -6.00 5.00
C ALA A 14 -6.20 -4.89 6.05
N PHE A 15 -6.12 -3.63 5.62
CA PHE A 15 -5.88 -2.46 6.46
C PHE A 15 -6.89 -1.34 6.19
N VAL A 16 -8.15 -1.67 5.92
CA VAL A 16 -9.19 -0.64 5.79
C VAL A 16 -9.42 0.05 7.13
N ASP A 17 -9.47 1.38 7.12
CA ASP A 17 -9.78 2.19 8.31
C ASP A 17 -8.93 1.83 9.54
N ALA A 18 -7.63 1.66 9.30
CA ALA A 18 -6.67 1.25 10.33
C ALA A 18 -5.90 2.44 10.95
N GLY A 19 -6.22 3.68 10.55
CA GLY A 19 -5.54 4.88 11.03
C GLY A 19 -4.07 4.97 10.57
N ILE A 20 -3.72 4.34 9.44
CA ILE A 20 -2.34 4.32 8.95
C ILE A 20 -1.98 5.67 8.33
N GLU A 21 -0.87 6.26 8.78
CA GLU A 21 -0.30 7.49 8.21
C GLU A 21 0.88 7.22 7.28
N SER A 22 1.62 6.13 7.53
CA SER A 22 2.77 5.72 6.73
C SER A 22 2.93 4.20 6.74
N VAL A 23 3.42 3.67 5.62
CA VAL A 23 3.67 2.23 5.44
C VAL A 23 4.97 2.04 4.69
N ALA A 24 5.85 1.20 5.24
CA ALA A 24 7.06 0.74 4.57
C ALA A 24 6.77 -0.63 3.93
N PHE A 25 6.84 -0.68 2.60
CA PHE A 25 6.63 -1.92 1.84
C PHE A 25 7.95 -2.68 1.67
N PRO A 26 7.97 -4.01 1.85
CA PRO A 26 9.17 -4.80 1.60
C PRO A 26 9.39 -4.96 0.09
N SER A 27 10.64 -5.10 -0.33
CA SER A 27 11.02 -5.33 -1.72
C SER A 27 10.53 -6.68 -2.29
N THR A 28 9.99 -7.55 -1.45
CA THR A 28 9.41 -8.85 -1.84
C THR A 28 7.91 -8.75 -2.18
N LEU A 29 7.27 -7.59 -1.92
CA LEU A 29 5.85 -7.40 -2.13
C LEU A 29 5.52 -7.38 -3.63
N THR A 30 4.66 -8.28 -4.07
CA THR A 30 4.25 -8.36 -5.49
C THR A 30 2.83 -7.91 -5.75
N SER A 31 1.97 -7.95 -4.73
CA SER A 31 0.54 -7.70 -4.89
C SER A 31 -0.07 -6.96 -3.71
N ILE A 32 -0.83 -5.90 -4.03
CA ILE A 32 -1.69 -5.17 -3.10
C ILE A 32 -3.12 -5.28 -3.62
N ASP A 33 -3.99 -5.99 -2.91
CA ASP A 33 -5.34 -6.28 -3.38
C ASP A 33 -6.33 -5.11 -3.22
N MET A 34 -7.54 -5.33 -3.73
CA MET A 34 -8.63 -4.36 -3.73
C MET A 34 -8.87 -3.79 -2.32
N ARG A 35 -8.88 -2.45 -2.23
CA ARG A 35 -9.08 -1.67 -1.01
C ARG A 35 -8.17 -2.04 0.16
N ALA A 36 -7.00 -2.63 -0.07
CA ALA A 36 -6.09 -3.06 1.00
C ALA A 36 -5.76 -1.97 2.03
N PHE A 37 -5.61 -0.72 1.60
CA PHE A 37 -5.31 0.46 2.43
C PHE A 37 -6.36 1.55 2.30
N ALA A 38 -7.61 1.19 1.99
CA ALA A 38 -8.66 2.19 1.83
C ALA A 38 -9.00 2.88 3.17
N GLN A 39 -9.47 4.13 3.11
CA GLN A 39 -9.94 4.89 4.29
C GLN A 39 -8.86 5.07 5.37
N ASN A 40 -7.63 5.38 4.98
CA ASN A 40 -6.55 5.71 5.91
C ASN A 40 -6.15 7.19 5.80
N LYS A 41 -5.05 7.57 6.46
CA LYS A 41 -4.50 8.92 6.49
C LYS A 41 -3.10 8.95 5.85
N ILE A 42 -2.88 8.10 4.85
CA ILE A 42 -1.58 7.98 4.19
C ILE A 42 -1.33 9.26 3.39
N ARG A 43 -0.13 9.83 3.53
CA ARG A 43 0.28 11.04 2.79
C ARG A 43 1.12 10.76 1.56
N GLU A 44 2.00 9.77 1.67
CA GLU A 44 2.88 9.32 0.60
C GLU A 44 2.91 7.79 0.55
N VAL A 45 2.87 7.25 -0.66
CA VAL A 45 3.02 5.83 -0.95
C VAL A 45 4.22 5.67 -1.87
N VAL A 46 5.21 4.88 -1.45
CA VAL A 46 6.33 4.46 -2.29
C VAL A 46 6.19 2.97 -2.55
N LEU A 47 5.73 2.60 -3.75
CA LEU A 47 5.58 1.21 -4.16
C LEU A 47 6.91 0.65 -4.64
N PRO A 48 7.36 -0.53 -4.16
CA PRO A 48 8.56 -1.16 -4.69
C PRO A 48 8.33 -1.69 -6.11
N ASP A 49 9.41 -1.77 -6.90
CA ASP A 49 9.42 -2.25 -8.30
C ASP A 49 8.80 -3.64 -8.48
N SER A 50 8.85 -4.44 -7.42
CA SER A 50 8.31 -5.79 -7.38
C SER A 50 6.77 -5.84 -7.47
N VAL A 51 6.08 -4.75 -7.19
CA VAL A 51 4.61 -4.69 -7.24
C VAL A 51 4.15 -4.72 -8.69
N THR A 52 3.62 -5.87 -9.10
CA THR A 52 3.06 -6.08 -10.45
C THR A 52 1.53 -6.02 -10.45
N THR A 53 0.90 -6.11 -9.28
CA THR A 53 -0.57 -6.11 -9.14
C THR A 53 -1.02 -5.08 -8.13
N LEU A 54 -1.83 -4.12 -8.59
CA LEU A 54 -2.53 -3.15 -7.75
C LEU A 54 -4.04 -3.27 -7.94
N GLY A 55 -4.73 -3.71 -6.88
CA GLY A 55 -6.17 -3.92 -6.88
C GLY A 55 -6.96 -2.62 -6.89
N ALA A 56 -8.21 -2.72 -7.33
CA ALA A 56 -9.10 -1.56 -7.42
C ALA A 56 -9.20 -0.81 -6.08
N ALA A 57 -9.01 0.50 -6.14
CA ALA A 57 -9.05 1.39 -4.98
C ALA A 57 -8.15 0.92 -3.81
N ALA A 58 -7.01 0.28 -4.07
CA ALA A 58 -6.07 -0.19 -3.03
C ALA A 58 -5.72 0.90 -2.01
N PHE A 59 -5.57 2.16 -2.45
CA PHE A 59 -5.35 3.34 -1.60
C PHE A 59 -6.53 4.33 -1.64
N GLY A 60 -7.74 3.87 -1.97
CA GLY A 60 -8.92 4.73 -2.12
C GLY A 60 -9.33 5.40 -0.81
N SER A 61 -9.90 6.60 -0.88
CA SER A 61 -10.36 7.36 0.29
C SER A 61 -9.26 7.62 1.33
N ASN A 62 -8.01 7.82 0.87
CA ASN A 62 -6.97 8.47 1.67
C ASN A 62 -6.99 9.95 1.31
N ASP A 63 -7.79 10.74 2.01
CA ASP A 63 -8.04 12.15 1.65
C ASP A 63 -6.79 13.04 1.82
N THR A 64 -5.78 12.54 2.55
CA THR A 64 -4.48 13.19 2.74
C THR A 64 -3.41 12.73 1.75
N LEU A 65 -3.72 11.82 0.83
CA LEU A 65 -2.73 11.24 -0.08
C LEU A 65 -2.35 12.27 -1.16
N GLU A 66 -1.13 12.78 -1.07
CA GLU A 66 -0.62 13.81 -1.97
C GLU A 66 0.28 13.21 -3.06
N LYS A 67 0.93 12.08 -2.76
CA LYS A 67 1.96 11.52 -3.62
C LYS A 67 1.95 10.00 -3.66
N VAL A 68 2.01 9.45 -4.87
CA VAL A 68 2.27 8.04 -5.12
C VAL A 68 3.47 7.93 -6.04
N VAL A 69 4.52 7.27 -5.56
CA VAL A 69 5.72 6.95 -6.34
C VAL A 69 5.66 5.48 -6.70
N ILE A 70 5.72 5.20 -8.00
CA ILE A 70 5.93 3.85 -8.51
C ILE A 70 7.44 3.75 -8.73
N SER A 71 8.13 3.03 -7.87
CA SER A 71 9.59 2.93 -7.90
C SER A 71 10.09 2.29 -9.20
N ARG A 72 11.25 2.78 -9.66
CA ARG A 72 12.24 2.15 -10.56
C ARG A 72 13.64 2.71 -10.28
N GLU A 73 14.02 2.75 -9.01
CA GLU A 73 15.15 3.55 -8.46
C GLU A 73 15.01 5.09 -8.66
#